data_AF-A0A7X6XRG3-F1
#
_entry.id   AF-A0A7X6XRG3-F1
#
_cell.length_a   1.000
_cell.length_b   1.000
_cell.length_c   1.000
_cell.angle_alpha   90.00
_cell.angle_beta   90.00
_cell.angle_gamma   90.00
#
_symmetry.space_group_name_H-M   'P 1'
#
loop_
_entity.id
_entity.type
_entity.pdbx_description
1 polymer ?
#
loop_
_entity_poly.entity_id
_entity_poly.type
_entity_poly.pdbx_seq_one_letter_code
_entity_poly.pdbx_strand_id
1 'polypeptide(L)'
;MHKPDTLAMGLILVSVVLGSTGQIVLKTGMERVPEIASGLGLVNAFRHPVVIAGLACYVLATLAWLVVLQRVPVSFAYPMISLNYLFVTLLARYYRGESVPSMRYLGLALILAGVLV
;
A
#
# COMPACT_ATOMS: atom_id res chain seq x y z
N MET A 1 -7.58 20.28 19.89
CA MET A 1 -7.42 18.87 19.44
C MET A 1 -8.58 18.57 18.47
N HIS A 2 -8.38 18.71 17.17
CA HIS A 2 -9.42 18.41 16.19
C HIS A 2 -9.55 16.88 16.13
N LYS A 3 -10.69 16.33 16.57
CA LYS A 3 -10.94 14.89 16.45
C LYS A 3 -10.91 14.54 14.96
N PRO A 4 -10.29 13.42 14.56
CA PRO A 4 -10.32 12.98 13.17
C PRO A 4 -11.79 12.84 12.76
N ASP A 5 -12.17 13.52 11.69
CA ASP A 5 -13.50 13.44 11.13
C ASP A 5 -13.70 12.06 10.49
N THR A 6 -14.92 11.51 10.57
CA THR A 6 -15.24 10.17 10.05
C THR A 6 -14.85 10.00 8.58
N LEU A 7 -14.89 11.08 7.80
CA LEU A 7 -14.47 11.06 6.41
C LEU A 7 -12.96 10.83 6.26
N ALA A 8 -12.11 11.48 7.07
CA ALA A 8 -10.67 11.23 7.03
C ALA A 8 -10.33 9.77 7.35
N MET A 9 -11.00 9.17 8.33
CA MET A 9 -10.82 7.74 8.63
C MET A 9 -11.20 6.85 7.45
N GLY A 10 -12.34 7.13 6.79
CA GLY A 10 -12.75 6.41 5.59
C GLY A 10 -11.74 6.56 4.45
N LEU A 11 -11.21 7.77 4.22
CA LEU A 11 -10.22 8.04 3.19
C LEU A 11 -8.86 7.36 3.48
N ILE A 12 -8.45 7.28 4.75
CA ILE A 12 -7.27 6.50 5.16
C ILE A 12 -7.45 5.04 4.75
N LEU A 13 -8.57 4.42 5.11
CA LEU A 13 -8.84 3.02 4.78
C LEU A 13 -8.87 2.79 3.26
N VAL A 14 -9.53 3.67 2.50
CA VAL A 14 -9.55 3.62 1.03
C VAL A 14 -8.14 3.72 0.47
N SER A 15 -7.35 4.69 0.94
CA SER A 15 -5.95 4.86 0.51
C SER A 15 -5.11 3.63 0.81
N VAL A 16 -5.25 3.03 1.99
CA VAL A 16 -4.53 1.83 2.39
C VAL A 16 -4.91 0.63 1.53
N VAL A 17 -6.21 0.41 1.27
CA VAL A 17 -6.69 -0.69 0.43
C VAL A 17 -6.24 -0.52 -1.02
N LEU A 18 -6.35 0.69 -1.57
CA LEU A 18 -5.88 0.98 -2.93
C LEU A 18 -4.36 0.84 -3.04
N GLY A 19 -3.60 1.36 -2.07
CA GLY A 19 -2.14 1.27 -2.05
C GLY A 19 -1.65 -0.18 -1.94
N SER A 20 -2.23 -0.96 -1.02
CA SER A 20 -1.90 -2.38 -0.87
C SER A 20 -2.26 -3.22 -2.09
N THR A 21 -3.44 -2.97 -2.69
CA THR A 21 -3.84 -3.61 -3.95
C THR A 21 -2.90 -3.24 -5.08
N GLY A 22 -2.58 -1.94 -5.22
CA GLY A 22 -1.63 -1.43 -6.19
C GLY A 22 -0.26 -2.10 -6.07
N GLN A 23 0.23 -2.31 -4.84
CA GLN A 23 1.50 -2.98 -4.58
C GLN A 23 1.52 -4.43 -5.09
N ILE A 24 0.44 -5.19 -4.88
CA ILE A 24 0.33 -6.57 -5.37
C ILE A 24 0.20 -6.62 -6.89
N VAL A 25 -0.57 -5.71 -7.48
CA VAL A 25 -0.71 -5.60 -8.95
C VAL A 25 0.63 -5.22 -9.58
N LEU A 26 1.37 -4.26 -9.01
CA LEU A 26 2.71 -3.90 -9.45
C LEU A 26 3.65 -5.10 -9.38
N LYS A 27 3.64 -5.85 -8.26
CA LYS A 27 4.45 -7.06 -8.11
C LYS A 27 4.14 -8.08 -9.21
N THR A 28 2.86 -8.32 -9.50
CA THR A 28 2.42 -9.22 -10.59
C THR A 28 2.86 -8.71 -11.97
N GLY A 29 2.84 -7.40 -12.21
CA GLY A 29 3.32 -6.81 -13.45
C GLY A 29 4.83 -6.97 -13.61
N MET A 30 5.59 -6.65 -12.58
CA MET A 30 7.05 -6.68 -12.59
C MET A 30 7.64 -8.08 -12.73
N GLU A 31 6.91 -9.14 -12.36
CA GLU A 31 7.35 -10.52 -12.63
C GLU A 31 7.33 -10.92 -14.10
N ARG A 32 6.60 -10.17 -14.94
CA ARG A 32 6.53 -10.39 -16.39
C ARG A 32 7.44 -9.44 -17.17
N VAL A 33 8.04 -8.47 -16.48
CA VAL A 33 8.99 -7.53 -17.06
C VAL A 33 10.39 -8.12 -16.89
N PRO A 34 11.20 -8.20 -17.97
CA PRO A 34 12.60 -8.63 -17.86
C PRO A 34 13.39 -7.76 -16.87
N GLU A 35 14.48 -8.30 -16.35
CA GLU A 35 15.36 -7.58 -15.43
C GLU A 35 15.78 -6.20 -16.01
N ILE A 36 15.60 -5.14 -15.20
CA ILE A 36 15.91 -3.78 -15.62
C ILE A 36 17.42 -3.57 -15.50
N ALA A 37 18.16 -3.94 -16.55
CA ALA A 37 19.60 -3.72 -16.64
C ALA A 37 19.97 -2.36 -17.28
N SER A 38 18.99 -1.63 -17.83
CA SER A 38 19.20 -0.37 -18.55
C SER A 38 17.96 0.52 -18.52
N GLY A 39 18.11 1.79 -18.94
CA GLY A 39 16.99 2.73 -19.08
C GLY A 39 15.89 2.24 -20.04
N LEU A 40 16.24 1.46 -21.08
CA LEU A 40 15.27 0.82 -21.97
C LEU A 40 14.40 -0.20 -21.22
N GLY A 41 14.99 -0.94 -20.28
CA GLY A 41 14.25 -1.87 -19.41
C GLY A 41 13.21 -1.15 -18.55
N LEU A 42 13.54 0.05 -18.05
CA LEU A 42 12.62 0.87 -17.27
C LEU A 42 11.43 1.35 -18.14
N VAL A 43 11.69 1.82 -19.36
CA VAL A 43 10.63 2.23 -20.30
C VAL A 43 9.68 1.07 -20.60
N ASN A 44 10.21 -0.15 -20.77
CA ASN A 44 9.40 -1.34 -20.99
C ASN A 44 8.52 -1.68 -19.77
N ALA A 45 9.04 -1.51 -18.55
CA ALA A 45 8.27 -1.69 -17.32
C ALA A 45 7.06 -0.73 -17.29
N PHE A 46 7.28 0.56 -17.58
CA PHE A 46 6.21 1.57 -17.59
C PHE A 46 5.18 1.40 -18.72
N ARG A 47 5.52 0.66 -19.78
CA ARG A 47 4.58 0.32 -20.86
C ARG A 47 3.76 -0.94 -20.58
N HIS A 48 4.11 -1.71 -19.56
CA HIS A 48 3.41 -2.96 -19.26
C HIS A 48 2.03 -2.67 -18.64
N PRO A 49 0.92 -3.19 -19.20
CA PRO A 49 -0.44 -2.79 -18.81
C PRO A 49 -0.77 -3.08 -17.35
N VAL A 50 -0.24 -4.18 -16.80
CA VAL A 50 -0.44 -4.53 -15.38
C VAL A 50 0.34 -3.56 -14.47
N VAL A 51 1.51 -3.09 -14.89
CA VAL A 51 2.28 -2.09 -14.13
C VAL A 51 1.51 -0.77 -14.13
N ILE A 52 0.97 -0.36 -15.29
CA ILE A 52 0.12 0.84 -15.40
C ILE A 52 -1.11 0.74 -14.49
N ALA A 53 -1.78 -0.42 -14.44
CA ALA A 53 -2.92 -0.62 -13.54
C ALA A 53 -2.52 -0.48 -12.06
N GLY A 54 -1.39 -1.06 -11.66
CA GLY A 54 -0.87 -0.92 -10.30
C GLY A 54 -0.48 0.53 -9.96
N LEU A 55 0.13 1.25 -10.91
CA LEU A 55 0.43 2.68 -10.78
C LEU A 55 -0.85 3.51 -10.66
N ALA A 56 -1.90 3.20 -11.43
CA ALA A 56 -3.18 3.88 -11.33
C ALA A 56 -3.81 3.71 -9.94
N CYS A 57 -3.75 2.50 -9.36
CA CYS A 57 -4.16 2.28 -7.97
C CYS A 57 -3.37 3.16 -6.99
N TYR A 58 -2.05 3.29 -7.18
CA TYR A 58 -1.20 4.16 -6.36
C TYR A 58 -1.55 5.64 -6.50
N VAL A 59 -1.84 6.11 -7.72
CA VAL A 59 -2.29 7.49 -7.97
C VAL A 59 -3.61 7.73 -7.24
N LEU A 60 -4.60 6.85 -7.38
CA LEU A 60 -5.89 6.97 -6.69
C LEU A 60 -5.73 6.94 -5.16
N ALA A 61 -4.89 6.06 -4.63
CA ALA A 61 -4.55 6.02 -3.21
C ALA A 61 -3.95 7.36 -2.76
N THR A 62 -3.03 7.91 -3.54
CA THR A 62 -2.36 9.18 -3.25
C THR A 62 -3.34 10.35 -3.28
N LEU A 63 -4.29 10.37 -4.22
CA LEU A 63 -5.34 11.41 -4.25
C LEU A 63 -6.20 11.38 -2.98
N ALA A 64 -6.60 10.21 -2.50
CA ALA A 64 -7.29 10.08 -1.22
C ALA A 64 -6.40 10.54 -0.05
N TRP A 65 -5.12 10.15 -0.07
CA TRP A 65 -4.13 10.53 0.94
C TRP A 65 -3.91 12.04 1.04
N LEU A 66 -3.85 12.76 -0.08
CA LEU A 66 -3.71 14.22 -0.08
C LEU A 66 -4.85 14.90 0.67
N VAL A 67 -6.08 14.40 0.56
CA VAL A 67 -7.23 14.91 1.31
C VAL A 67 -7.10 14.59 2.81
N VAL A 68 -6.58 13.41 3.17
CA VAL A 68 -6.31 13.05 4.58
C VAL A 68 -5.32 14.02 5.20
N LEU A 69 -4.24 14.36 4.50
CA LEU A 69 -3.19 15.25 5.01
C LEU A 69 -3.70 16.68 5.29
N GLN A 70 -4.79 17.11 4.65
CA GLN A 70 -5.43 18.38 4.95
C GLN A 70 -6.32 18.34 6.20
N ARG A 71 -6.76 17.15 6.62
CA ARG A 71 -7.79 16.97 7.66
C ARG A 71 -7.23 16.57 9.01
N VAL A 72 -6.16 15.78 9.02
CA VAL A 72 -5.58 15.25 10.27
C VAL A 72 -4.09 15.57 10.36
N PRO A 73 -3.56 15.73 11.59
CA PRO A 73 -2.12 15.87 11.77
C PRO A 73 -1.35 14.69 11.18
N VAL A 74 -0.21 14.98 10.57
CA VAL A 74 0.68 13.96 9.98
C VAL A 74 1.08 12.90 11.01
N SER A 75 1.30 13.30 12.26
CA SER A 75 1.62 12.41 13.38
C SER A 75 0.51 11.42 13.72
N PHE A 76 -0.75 11.71 13.37
CA PHE A 76 -1.88 10.79 13.50
C PHE A 76 -2.03 9.91 12.25
N ALA A 77 -1.87 10.50 11.06
CA ALA A 77 -2.07 9.80 9.79
C ALA A 77 -1.02 8.72 9.53
N TYR A 78 0.27 9.01 9.78
CA TYR A 78 1.38 8.11 9.46
C TYR A 78 1.32 6.76 10.19
N PRO A 79 1.00 6.71 11.51
CA PRO A 79 0.75 5.44 12.19
C PRO A 79 -0.32 4.60 11.47
N MET A 80 -1.36 5.20 10.90
CA MET A 80 -2.40 4.46 10.19
C MET A 80 -1.91 3.86 8.85
N ILE A 81 -0.85 4.40 8.24
CA ILE A 81 -0.22 3.81 7.05
C ILE A 81 0.31 2.40 7.35
N SER A 82 0.66 2.10 8.60
CA SER A 82 1.12 0.76 9.00
C SER A 82 0.14 -0.35 8.66
N LEU A 83 -1.16 -0.05 8.55
CA LEU A 83 -2.18 -0.98 8.07
C LEU A 83 -1.84 -1.52 6.68
N ASN A 84 -1.14 -0.75 5.85
CA ASN A 84 -0.66 -1.18 4.54
C ASN A 84 0.23 -2.44 4.65
N TYR A 85 1.07 -2.56 5.69
CA TYR A 85 1.87 -3.77 5.91
C TYR A 85 0.98 -4.99 6.16
N LEU A 86 -0.09 -4.83 6.93
CA LEU A 86 -1.07 -5.89 7.17
C LEU A 86 -1.76 -6.28 5.86
N PHE A 87 -2.35 -5.32 5.14
CA PHE A 87 -3.09 -5.59 3.92
C PHE A 87 -2.20 -6.19 2.82
N VAL A 88 -1.01 -5.63 2.56
CA VAL A 88 -0.06 -6.21 1.60
C VAL A 88 0.31 -7.64 1.97
N THR A 89 0.57 -7.92 3.25
CA THR A 89 0.93 -9.28 3.70
C THR A 89 -0.23 -10.26 3.53
N LEU A 90 -1.46 -9.84 3.86
CA LEU A 90 -2.65 -10.67 3.67
C LEU A 90 -2.92 -10.91 2.18
N LEU A 91 -2.86 -9.86 1.36
CA LEU A 91 -3.06 -9.99 -0.08
C LEU A 91 -1.97 -10.88 -0.71
N ALA A 92 -0.71 -10.73 -0.30
CA ALA A 92 0.39 -11.58 -0.76
C ALA A 92 0.14 -13.05 -0.39
N ARG A 93 -0.29 -13.35 0.85
CA ARG A 93 -0.63 -14.72 1.23
C ARG A 93 -1.81 -15.28 0.43
N TYR A 94 -2.91 -14.54 0.32
CA TYR A 94 -4.15 -15.07 -0.25
C TYR A 94 -4.18 -15.08 -1.78
N TYR A 95 -3.69 -14.01 -2.42
CA TYR A 95 -3.72 -13.90 -3.88
C TYR A 95 -2.47 -14.47 -4.55
N ARG A 96 -1.32 -14.46 -3.87
CA ARG A 96 -0.06 -14.95 -4.43
C ARG A 96 0.37 -16.31 -3.88
N GLY A 97 -0.27 -16.80 -2.83
CA GLY A 97 0.14 -18.03 -2.16
C GLY A 97 1.50 -17.93 -1.47
N GLU A 98 1.97 -16.71 -1.16
CA GLU A 98 3.27 -16.54 -0.52
C GLU A 98 3.27 -17.12 0.91
N SER A 99 4.27 -17.94 1.21
CA SER A 99 4.47 -18.50 2.55
C SER A 99 4.96 -17.40 3.50
N VAL A 100 4.05 -16.86 4.30
CA VAL A 100 4.38 -15.85 5.32
C VAL A 100 4.81 -16.56 6.61
N PRO A 101 6.05 -16.37 7.08
CA PRO A 101 6.53 -17.02 8.30
C PRO A 101 5.79 -16.49 9.53
N SER A 102 5.57 -17.36 10.52
CA SER A 102 4.85 -17.04 11.77
C SER A 102 5.40 -15.80 12.49
N MET A 103 6.72 -15.62 12.45
CA MET A 103 7.39 -14.46 13.05
C MET A 103 6.96 -13.12 12.41
N ARG A 104 6.60 -13.11 11.13
CA ARG A 104 6.12 -11.90 10.45
C ARG A 104 4.75 -11.48 10.96
N TYR A 105 3.89 -12.42 11.35
CA TYR A 105 2.61 -12.11 11.99
C TYR A 105 2.80 -11.51 13.38
N LEU A 106 3.77 -12.00 14.15
CA LEU A 106 4.11 -11.39 15.44
C LEU A 106 4.61 -9.95 15.26
N GLY A 107 5.49 -9.72 14.28
CA GLY A 107 5.95 -8.37 13.94
C GLY A 107 4.80 -7.43 13.53
N LEU A 108 3.87 -7.91 12.71
CA LEU A 108 2.66 -7.16 12.35
C LEU A 108 1.81 -6.83 13.58
N ALA A 109 1.61 -7.78 14.49
CA ALA A 109 0.86 -7.55 15.71
C ALA A 109 1.53 -6.47 16.60
N LEU A 110 2.86 -6.48 16.70
CA LEU A 110 3.62 -5.46 17.44
C LEU A 110 3.51 -4.07 16.80
N ILE A 111 3.59 -3.99 15.47
CA ILE A 111 3.39 -2.72 14.74
C ILE A 111 1.99 -2.17 15.00
N LEU A 112 0.96 -3.02 14.88
CA LEU A 112 -0.43 -2.62 15.11
C LEU A 112 -0.67 -2.22 16.56
N ALA A 113 -0.08 -2.92 17.52
CA ALA A 113 -0.14 -2.54 18.93
C ALA A 113 0.50 -1.17 19.18
N GLY A 114 1.66 -0.90 18.57
CA GLY A 114 2.32 0.40 18.66
C GLY A 114 1.55 1.57 18.04
N VAL A 115 0.59 1.30 17.15
CA VAL A 115 -0.29 2.32 16.55
C VAL A 115 -1.45 2.69 17.48
N LEU A 116 -1.80 1.81 18.42
CA LEU A 116 -2.88 2.02 19.39
C LEU A 116 -2.42 2.83 20.63
N VAL A 117 -1.11 3.00 20.81
CA VAL A 117 -0.47 3.71 21.94
C VAL A 117 -0.01 5.09 21.49
#